data_AF-A0A843KFW0-F1
#
_entry.id   AF-A0A843KFW0-F1
#
_cell.length_a   1.000
_cell.length_b   1.000
_cell.length_c   1.000
_cell.angle_alpha   90.00
_cell.angle_beta   90.00
_cell.angle_gamma   90.00
#
_symmetry.space_group_name_H-M   'P 1'
#
loop_
_entity.id
_entity.type
_entity.pdbx_description
1 polymer ?
#
loop_
_entity_poly.entity_id
_entity_poly.type
_entity_poly.pdbx_seq_one_letter_code
_entity_poly.pdbx_strand_id
1 'polypeptide(L)'
;MKQWITDMIGLGTGFWLFGYILSIELFFSPYASSMGWILLSVCTPVTIAITWWWFRVREHPCVYYCKVGLVWTVIAIVFDFLFIVVLLQATYYGVDVFVYYTLTFLIPVGIGCFLIGKRGKMKIPLQE
;
A
#
# COMPACT_ATOMS: atom_id res chain seq x y z
N MET A 1 -20.60 -3.24 5.71
CA MET A 1 -19.80 -2.00 5.74
C MET A 1 -19.81 -1.33 4.38
N LYS A 2 -19.73 0.01 4.30
CA LYS A 2 -19.66 0.71 3.02
C LYS A 2 -18.33 0.40 2.33
N GLN A 3 -18.34 0.09 1.03
CA GLN A 3 -17.18 -0.36 0.26
C GLN A 3 -15.95 0.56 0.40
N TRP A 4 -16.16 1.88 0.39
CA TRP A 4 -15.08 2.86 0.51
C TRP A 4 -14.33 2.78 1.85
N ILE A 5 -15.01 2.37 2.94
CA ILE A 5 -14.37 2.15 4.24
C ILE A 5 -13.45 0.94 4.16
N THR A 6 -13.92 -0.14 3.54
CA THR A 6 -13.13 -1.36 3.34
C THR A 6 -11.89 -1.09 2.48
N ASP A 7 -12.05 -0.33 1.40
CA ASP A 7 -10.95 -0.02 0.48
C ASP A 7 -9.92 0.94 1.10
N MET A 8 -10.38 1.98 1.80
CA MET A 8 -9.50 3.03 2.34
C MET A 8 -8.90 2.65 3.69
N ILE A 9 -9.73 2.18 4.63
CA ILE A 9 -9.30 1.94 6.01
C ILE A 9 -8.95 0.47 6.20
N GLY A 10 -9.83 -0.43 5.76
CA GLY A 10 -9.68 -1.88 5.98
C GLY A 10 -8.41 -2.43 5.35
N LEU A 11 -8.25 -2.28 4.03
CA LEU A 11 -7.07 -2.78 3.32
C LEU A 11 -5.78 -2.08 3.75
N GLY A 12 -5.80 -0.74 3.87
CA GLY A 12 -4.61 0.02 4.28
C GLY A 12 -4.11 -0.40 5.67
N THR A 13 -5.04 -0.53 6.63
CA THR A 13 -4.71 -1.04 7.98
C THR A 13 -4.23 -2.48 7.94
N GLY A 14 -4.87 -3.34 7.14
CA GLY A 14 -4.48 -4.75 7.01
C GLY A 14 -3.07 -4.93 6.46
N PHE A 15 -2.71 -4.20 5.40
CA PHE A 15 -1.35 -4.23 4.84
C PHE A 15 -0.32 -3.69 5.83
N TRP A 16 -0.63 -2.57 6.49
CA TRP A 16 0.25 -2.01 7.51
C TRP A 16 0.49 -3.01 8.65
N LEU A 17 -0.58 -3.61 9.19
CA LEU A 17 -0.49 -4.55 10.31
C LEU A 17 0.34 -5.79 9.95
N PHE A 18 0.14 -6.32 8.74
CA PHE A 18 0.94 -7.45 8.26
C PHE A 18 2.42 -7.10 8.15
N GLY A 19 2.74 -5.94 7.56
CA GLY A 19 4.11 -5.45 7.49
C GLY A 19 4.74 -5.20 8.87
N TYR A 20 3.95 -4.66 9.80
CA TYR A 20 4.38 -4.42 11.18
C TYR A 20 4.69 -5.71 11.94
N ILE A 21 3.89 -6.76 11.78
CA ILE A 21 4.17 -8.07 12.40
C ILE A 21 5.47 -8.67 11.83
N LEU A 22 5.64 -8.64 10.50
CA LEU A 22 6.87 -9.12 9.86
C LEU A 22 8.10 -8.31 10.26
N SER A 23 7.95 -6.99 10.46
CA SER A 23 9.07 -6.14 10.87
C SER A 23 9.53 -6.48 12.28
N ILE A 24 8.62 -6.82 13.20
CA ILE A 24 8.97 -7.30 14.54
C ILE A 24 9.78 -8.59 14.44
N GLU A 25 9.37 -9.56 13.63
CA GLU A 25 10.10 -10.82 13.45
C GLU A 25 11.53 -10.58 12.91
N LEU A 26 11.66 -9.70 11.91
CA LEU A 26 12.96 -9.34 11.33
C LEU A 26 13.83 -8.52 12.29
N PHE A 27 13.23 -7.68 13.13
CA PHE A 27 13.96 -6.85 14.09
C PHE A 27 14.73 -7.68 15.11
N PHE A 28 14.19 -8.83 15.53
CA PHE A 28 14.89 -9.76 16.43
C PHE A 28 15.83 -10.74 15.71
N SER A 29 16.05 -10.56 14.41
CA SER A 29 16.90 -11.41 13.58
C SER A 29 18.23 -10.72 13.24
N PRO A 30 19.23 -11.46 12.71
CA PRO A 30 20.47 -10.88 12.19
C PRO A 30 20.28 -9.88 11.03
N TYR A 31 19.08 -9.82 10.44
CA TYR A 31 18.77 -8.99 9.28
C TYR A 31 18.18 -7.62 9.64
N ALA A 32 18.16 -7.24 10.93
CA ALA A 32 17.59 -5.98 11.39
C ALA A 32 18.11 -4.74 10.63
N SER A 33 19.40 -4.71 10.26
CA SER A 33 20.00 -3.59 9.50
C SER A 33 19.45 -3.44 8.08
N SER A 34 18.94 -4.52 7.49
CA SER A 34 18.44 -4.58 6.11
C SER A 34 16.94 -4.83 6.03
N MET A 35 16.26 -4.85 7.19
CA MET A 35 14.87 -5.29 7.29
C MET A 35 13.93 -4.49 6.40
N GLY A 36 14.11 -3.17 6.30
CA GLY A 36 13.26 -2.31 5.48
C GLY A 36 13.32 -2.67 3.99
N TRP A 37 14.51 -2.96 3.47
CA TRP A 37 14.68 -3.39 2.08
C TRP A 37 14.14 -4.80 1.82
N ILE A 38 14.27 -5.70 2.80
CA ILE A 38 13.70 -7.06 2.72
C ILE A 38 12.17 -6.97 2.68
N LEU A 39 11.56 -6.22 3.61
CA LEU A 39 10.12 -6.00 3.65
C LEU A 39 9.61 -5.35 2.37
N LEU A 40 10.28 -4.29 1.89
CA LEU A 40 9.93 -3.66 0.61
C LEU A 40 9.94 -4.67 -0.53
N SER A 41 10.97 -5.51 -0.64
CA SER A 41 11.13 -6.47 -1.74
C SER A 41 10.06 -7.57 -1.72
N VAL A 42 9.65 -8.02 -0.54
CA VAL A 42 8.69 -9.12 -0.37
C VAL A 42 7.25 -8.62 -0.34
N CYS A 43 6.95 -7.59 0.45
CA CYS A 43 5.59 -7.10 0.66
C CYS A 43 5.07 -6.27 -0.51
N THR A 44 5.94 -5.58 -1.27
CA THR A 44 5.49 -4.74 -2.41
C THR A 44 4.81 -5.58 -3.50
N PRO A 45 5.42 -6.67 -4.03
CA PRO A 45 4.74 -7.52 -5.02
C PRO A 45 3.41 -8.09 -4.53
N VAL A 46 3.35 -8.50 -3.25
CA VAL A 46 2.13 -9.03 -2.62
C VAL A 46 1.05 -7.95 -2.56
N THR A 47 1.40 -6.74 -2.11
CA THR A 47 0.47 -5.60 -2.04
C THR A 47 -0.05 -5.23 -3.42
N ILE A 48 0.82 -5.22 -4.45
CA ILE A 48 0.44 -4.99 -5.84
C ILE A 48 -0.55 -6.06 -6.32
N ALA A 49 -0.24 -7.34 -6.10
CA ALA A 49 -1.09 -8.45 -6.54
C ALA A 49 -2.48 -8.40 -5.91
N ILE A 50 -2.55 -8.19 -4.58
CA ILE A 50 -3.82 -8.10 -3.85
C ILE A 50 -4.59 -6.85 -4.28
N THR A 51 -3.93 -5.69 -4.38
CA THR A 51 -4.58 -4.44 -4.80
C THR A 51 -5.15 -4.55 -6.21
N TRP A 52 -4.41 -5.17 -7.13
CA TRP A 52 -4.90 -5.45 -8.49
C TRP A 52 -6.09 -6.39 -8.49
N TRP A 53 -6.01 -7.51 -7.76
CA TRP A 53 -7.11 -8.47 -7.65
C TRP A 53 -8.35 -7.88 -7.00
N TRP A 54 -8.18 -6.95 -6.07
CA TRP A 54 -9.28 -6.28 -5.40
C TRP A 54 -9.94 -5.19 -6.27
N PHE A 55 -9.14 -4.35 -6.94
CA PHE A 55 -9.66 -3.24 -7.75
C PHE A 55 -10.12 -3.63 -9.15
N ARG A 56 -9.70 -4.78 -9.70
CA ARG A 56 -10.11 -5.22 -11.06
C ARG A 56 -11.61 -5.38 -11.26
N VAL A 57 -12.40 -5.50 -10.20
CA VAL A 57 -13.88 -5.56 -10.25
C VAL A 57 -14.58 -4.25 -9.90
N ARG A 58 -13.82 -3.20 -9.55
CA ARG A 58 -14.37 -1.90 -9.08
C ARG A 58 -14.42 -0.89 -10.20
N GLU A 59 -15.53 -0.19 -10.40
CA GLU A 59 -15.68 0.86 -11.41
C GLU A 59 -15.74 2.25 -10.75
N HIS A 60 -14.55 2.80 -10.46
CA HIS A 60 -14.41 4.13 -9.86
C HIS A 60 -13.44 5.00 -10.67
N PRO A 61 -13.58 6.34 -10.63
CA PRO A 61 -12.66 7.25 -11.31
C PRO A 61 -11.26 7.26 -10.68
N CYS A 62 -10.24 7.70 -11.42
CA CYS A 62 -8.84 7.73 -10.95
C CYS A 62 -8.69 8.55 -9.65
N VAL A 63 -9.48 9.62 -9.49
CA VAL A 63 -9.54 10.44 -8.27
C VAL A 63 -9.91 9.63 -7.01
N TYR A 64 -10.73 8.58 -7.14
CA TYR A 64 -11.06 7.69 -6.02
C TYR A 64 -9.81 6.98 -5.51
N TYR A 65 -9.00 6.43 -6.41
CA TYR A 65 -7.78 5.72 -6.05
C TYR A 65 -6.69 6.63 -5.49
N CYS A 66 -6.64 7.90 -5.91
CA CYS A 66 -5.81 8.94 -5.26
C CYS A 66 -6.20 9.15 -3.80
N LYS A 67 -7.51 9.18 -3.49
CA LYS A 67 -7.98 9.26 -2.09
C LYS A 67 -7.60 8.01 -1.31
N VAL A 68 -7.72 6.82 -1.91
CA VAL A 68 -7.31 5.57 -1.26
C VAL A 68 -5.82 5.59 -0.93
N GLY A 69 -4.96 5.93 -1.90
CA GLY A 69 -3.51 6.04 -1.67
C GLY A 69 -3.16 7.05 -0.59
N LEU A 70 -3.80 8.22 -0.59
CA LEU A 70 -3.60 9.22 0.45
C LEU A 70 -3.95 8.67 1.85
N VAL A 71 -5.12 8.02 1.98
CA VAL A 71 -5.55 7.45 3.26
C VAL A 71 -4.60 6.34 3.72
N TRP A 72 -4.16 5.45 2.82
CA TRP A 72 -3.21 4.40 3.16
C TRP A 72 -1.89 4.98 3.66
N THR A 73 -1.34 5.98 2.99
CA THR A 73 -0.10 6.64 3.41
C THR A 73 -0.26 7.33 4.76
N VAL A 74 -1.39 8.01 5.01
CA VAL A 74 -1.68 8.62 6.32
C VAL A 74 -1.76 7.55 7.42
N ILE A 75 -2.45 6.44 7.16
CA ILE A 75 -2.52 5.31 8.10
C ILE A 75 -1.12 4.81 8.42
N ALA A 76 -0.30 4.57 7.40
CA ALA A 76 1.07 4.09 7.57
C ALA A 76 1.91 5.05 8.43
N ILE A 77 1.94 6.34 8.10
CA ILE A 77 2.71 7.35 8.84
C ILE A 77 2.25 7.44 10.30
N VAL A 78 0.93 7.51 10.54
CA VAL A 78 0.37 7.65 11.88
C VAL A 78 0.67 6.41 12.72
N PHE A 79 0.47 5.22 12.17
CA PHE A 79 0.72 3.99 12.91
C PHE A 79 2.21 3.71 13.11
N ASP A 80 3.07 3.97 12.14
CA ASP A 80 4.52 3.86 12.33
C ASP A 80 5.00 4.81 13.43
N PHE A 81 4.50 6.06 13.45
CA PHE A 81 4.84 7.00 14.50
C PHE A 81 4.41 6.50 15.88
N LEU A 82 3.17 6.03 16.02
CA LEU A 82 2.65 5.56 17.31
C LEU A 82 3.33 4.26 17.78
N PHE A 83 3.46 3.28 16.89
CA PHE A 83 3.90 1.93 17.27
C PHE A 83 5.41 1.72 17.16
N ILE A 84 6.13 2.52 16.37
CA ILE A 84 7.58 2.33 16.19
C ILE A 84 8.34 3.46 16.86
N VAL A 85 7.98 4.71 16.62
CA VAL A 85 8.69 5.85 17.23
C VAL A 85 8.33 6.00 18.70
N VAL A 86 7.04 6.03 19.05
CA VAL A 86 6.61 6.26 20.43
C VAL A 86 6.72 5.01 21.28
N LEU A 87 6.14 3.88 20.81
CA LEU A 87 6.08 2.65 21.59
C LEU A 87 7.43 1.93 21.69
N LEU A 88 8.19 1.83 20.58
CA LEU A 88 9.47 1.11 20.55
C LEU A 88 10.70 2.01 20.74
N GLN A 89 10.51 3.34 20.78
CA GLN A 89 11.59 4.34 20.89
C GLN A 89 12.72 4.15 19.86
N ALA A 90 12.36 3.68 18.66
CA ALA A 90 13.34 3.35 17.63
C ALA A 90 13.67 4.54 16.73
N THR A 91 14.94 4.63 16.29
CA THR A 91 15.35 5.52 15.19
C THR A 91 14.81 4.95 13.88
N TYR A 92 13.68 5.49 13.42
CA TYR A 92 12.89 4.86 12.37
C TYR A 92 13.10 5.43 10.96
N TYR A 93 13.34 6.74 10.82
CA TYR A 93 13.29 7.40 9.51
C TYR A 93 14.57 7.17 8.69
N GLY A 94 14.55 6.13 7.86
CA GLY A 94 15.53 5.83 6.81
C GLY A 94 15.00 6.09 5.39
N VAL A 95 15.88 5.96 4.39
CA VAL A 95 15.51 6.13 2.96
C VAL A 95 14.48 5.10 2.51
N ASP A 96 14.60 3.88 2.99
CA ASP A 96 13.67 2.77 2.79
C ASP A 96 12.25 3.12 3.25
N VAL A 97 12.10 3.86 4.36
CA VAL A 97 10.78 4.32 4.85
C VAL A 97 10.14 5.33 3.90
N PHE A 98 10.92 6.26 3.34
CA PHE A 98 10.40 7.21 2.34
C PHE A 98 9.96 6.49 1.06
N VAL A 99 10.72 5.48 0.62
CA VAL A 99 10.33 4.62 -0.52
C VAL A 99 9.04 3.87 -0.20
N TYR A 100 8.92 3.33 1.01
CA TYR A 100 7.70 2.67 1.48
C TYR A 100 6.47 3.59 1.45
N TYR A 101 6.54 4.81 1.97
CA TYR A 101 5.41 5.76 1.93
C TYR A 101 5.03 6.14 0.50
N THR A 102 6.03 6.32 -0.35
CA THR A 102 5.82 6.62 -1.77
C THR A 102 5.11 5.46 -2.46
N LEU A 103 5.54 4.23 -2.24
CA LEU A 103 4.90 3.04 -2.81
C LEU A 103 3.49 2.82 -2.26
N THR A 104 3.28 3.06 -0.96
CA THR A 104 1.95 2.97 -0.33
C THR A 104 0.93 3.88 -1.01
N PHE A 105 1.35 5.07 -1.46
CA PHE A 105 0.52 5.95 -2.28
C PHE A 105 0.40 5.46 -3.73
N LEU A 106 1.53 5.15 -4.37
CA LEU A 106 1.58 4.88 -5.81
C LEU A 106 0.90 3.57 -6.21
N ILE A 107 0.91 2.54 -5.36
CA ILE A 107 0.32 1.24 -5.68
C ILE A 107 -1.19 1.34 -5.98
N PRO A 108 -2.04 1.83 -5.05
CA PRO A 108 -3.48 1.93 -5.32
C PRO A 108 -3.79 2.89 -6.48
N VAL A 109 -3.06 4.00 -6.60
CA VAL A 109 -3.23 4.98 -7.70
C VAL A 109 -2.86 4.37 -9.05
N GLY A 110 -1.66 3.83 -9.16
CA GLY A 110 -1.13 3.26 -10.41
C GLY A 110 -1.98 2.11 -10.92
N ILE A 111 -2.36 1.18 -10.03
CA ILE A 111 -3.22 0.04 -10.38
C ILE A 111 -4.61 0.52 -10.76
N GLY A 112 -5.21 1.42 -9.96
CA GLY A 112 -6.54 1.95 -10.22
C GLY A 112 -6.63 2.63 -11.59
N CYS A 113 -5.68 3.53 -11.90
CA CYS A 113 -5.67 4.26 -13.15
C CYS A 113 -5.28 3.38 -14.35
N PHE A 114 -4.41 2.37 -14.17
CA PHE A 114 -4.13 1.35 -15.19
C PHE A 114 -5.39 0.54 -15.57
N LEU A 115 -6.14 0.08 -14.56
CA LEU A 115 -7.38 -0.68 -14.78
C LEU A 115 -8.45 0.14 -15.50
N ILE A 116 -8.58 1.43 -15.17
CA ILE A 116 -9.48 2.36 -15.89
C ILE A 116 -9.07 2.46 -17.36
N GLY A 117 -7.78 2.68 -17.64
CA GLY A 117 -7.25 2.77 -19.01
C GLY A 117 -7.50 1.51 -19.83
N LYS A 118 -7.34 0.32 -19.22
CA LYS A 118 -7.63 -0.97 -19.88
C LYS A 118 -9.10 -1.10 -20.27
N ARG A 119 -10.02 -0.65 -19.42
CA ARG A 119 -11.47 -0.70 -19.71
C ARG A 119 -11.91 0.33 -20.74
N GLY A 120 -11.31 1.53 -20.73
CA GLY A 120 -11.53 2.53 -21.78
C GLY A 120 -11.20 1.99 -23.17
N LYS A 121 -10.09 1.25 -23.29
CA LYS A 121 -9.69 0.59 -24.55
C LYS A 121 -10.62 -0.55 -24.97
N MET A 122 -11.20 -1.33 -24.04
CA MET A 122 -12.16 -2.40 -24.39
C MET A 122 -13.53 -1.87 -24.85
N LYS A 123 -13.91 -0.65 -24.47
CA LYS A 123 -15.19 -0.03 -24.89
C LYS A 123 -15.14 0.63 -26.28
N ILE A 124 -13.95 0.76 -26.87
CA ILE A 124 -13.76 1.22 -28.24
C ILE A 124 -13.41 -0.01 -29.09
N PRO A 125 -14.38 -0.82 -29.55
CA PRO A 125 -14.08 -1.76 -30.60
C PRO A 125 -13.70 -0.94 -31.84
N LEU A 126 -12.55 -1.29 -32.46
CA LEU A 126 -12.17 -0.81 -33.77
C LEU A 126 -13.39 -0.89 -34.68
N GLN A 127 -13.94 0.26 -35.08
CA GLN A 127 -14.74 0.35 -36.28
C GLN A 127 -13.73 0.43 -37.42
N GLU A 128 -13.38 -0.72 -37.98
CA GLU A 128 -12.87 -0.85 -39.34
C GLU A 128 -14.01 -1.29 -40.26
#